data_AF-A0A955VUT5-F1
#
_entry.id   AF-A0A955VUT5-F1
#
_cell.length_a   1.000
_cell.length_b   1.000
_cell.length_c   1.000
_cell.angle_alpha   90.00
_cell.angle_beta   90.00
_cell.angle_gamma   90.00
#
_symmetry.space_group_name_H-M   'P 1'
#
loop_
_entity.id
_entity.type
_entity.pdbx_description
1 polymer ?
#
loop_
_entity_poly.entity_id
_entity_poly.type
_entity_poly.pdbx_seq_one_letter_code
_entity_poly.pdbx_strand_id
1 'polypeptide(L)'
;MSRYIVINLADRGGFGAISSLFAGVTARRTRGAFASLFLAQHEVELIDAFDLLDDDLIGQLHYGDHRVQAVRNRILGAKKIYLATHGIATDVDNCFASAAGGLALCNYRQLASFMMALMPTRDTTYDLALVMCYGARTQTYRTTQLDQQGMVPVQELRTSFAYKFFREISRHRKIRMTARTGAVGFDSTTGRSTVEQEIAVEASIDKEVLLRQPNVIPATQAYRQAEIQAANGGNDTYDAFRQLSQAFKADPNRVAGNAEEQVIQDYQDIIRQKEQYIAIMDANMPQAKYGKIVYTRTGGTLRIVNKYAHNGGELLLYQGLMT
;
A
#
# COMPACT_ATOMS: atom_id res chain seq x y z
N MET A 1 7.42 19.66 -23.96
CA MET A 1 6.75 19.59 -22.64
C MET A 1 6.61 18.12 -22.24
N SER A 2 6.98 17.69 -21.03
CA SER A 2 6.70 16.31 -20.58
C SER A 2 5.50 16.30 -19.65
N ARG A 3 4.50 15.46 -19.96
CA ARG A 3 3.28 15.29 -19.16
C ARG A 3 3.37 14.08 -18.24
N TYR A 4 2.92 14.23 -17.00
CA TYR A 4 2.82 13.19 -15.99
C TYR A 4 1.36 13.09 -15.55
N ILE A 5 0.80 11.88 -15.57
CA ILE A 5 -0.60 11.64 -15.19
C ILE A 5 -0.63 10.89 -13.87
N VAL A 6 -1.41 11.36 -12.92
CA VAL A 6 -1.76 10.65 -11.69
C VAL A 6 -3.24 10.24 -11.80
N ILE A 7 -3.51 8.95 -11.83
CA ILE A 7 -4.87 8.39 -11.84
C ILE A 7 -5.21 8.00 -10.41
N ASN A 8 -6.25 8.61 -9.87
CA ASN A 8 -6.74 8.35 -8.52
C ASN A 8 -7.82 7.26 -8.52
N LEU A 9 -7.49 6.15 -7.89
CA LEU A 9 -8.39 5.09 -7.44
C LEU A 9 -8.05 4.69 -5.99
N ALA A 10 -7.43 5.61 -5.24
CA ALA A 10 -6.99 5.37 -3.87
C ALA A 10 -7.97 6.01 -2.89
N ASP A 11 -8.27 7.31 -3.05
CA ASP A 11 -9.11 8.03 -2.10
C ASP A 11 -10.22 8.78 -2.83
N ARG A 12 -11.49 8.35 -2.67
CA ARG A 12 -12.64 9.06 -3.28
C ARG A 12 -12.68 10.50 -2.76
N GLY A 13 -12.80 11.46 -3.68
CA GLY A 13 -12.79 12.89 -3.36
C GLY A 13 -11.40 13.52 -3.21
N GLY A 14 -10.32 12.75 -3.39
CA GLY A 14 -8.96 13.31 -3.54
C GLY A 14 -8.24 13.71 -2.25
N PHE A 15 -8.80 13.39 -1.08
CA PHE A 15 -8.17 13.65 0.23
C PHE A 15 -7.46 12.40 0.75
N GLY A 16 -6.25 12.55 1.29
CA GLY A 16 -5.47 11.43 1.85
C GLY A 16 -4.18 11.15 1.08
N ALA A 17 -3.83 9.87 0.93
CA ALA A 17 -2.56 9.42 0.34
C ALA A 17 -2.36 9.95 -1.09
N ILE A 18 -3.44 10.10 -1.85
CA ILE A 18 -3.41 10.66 -3.20
C ILE A 18 -2.93 12.11 -3.23
N SER A 19 -3.31 12.93 -2.24
CA SER A 19 -2.91 14.34 -2.18
C SER A 19 -1.40 14.48 -1.99
N SER A 20 -0.81 13.69 -1.08
CA SER A 20 0.63 13.61 -0.86
C SER A 20 1.38 13.09 -2.08
N LEU A 21 0.84 12.07 -2.77
CA LEU A 21 1.40 11.59 -4.03
C LEU A 21 1.41 12.70 -5.09
N PHE A 22 0.27 13.35 -5.33
CA PHE A 22 0.13 14.39 -6.35
C PHE A 22 1.05 15.59 -6.07
N ALA A 23 1.06 16.08 -4.83
CA ALA A 23 1.95 17.14 -4.39
C ALA A 23 3.42 16.76 -4.55
N GLY A 24 3.81 15.56 -4.11
CA GLY A 24 5.18 15.07 -4.22
C GLY A 24 5.63 14.90 -5.68
N VAL A 25 4.79 14.33 -6.55
CA VAL A 25 5.08 14.23 -7.99
C VAL A 25 5.25 15.62 -8.59
N THR A 26 4.35 16.55 -8.27
CA THR A 26 4.43 17.95 -8.72
C THR A 26 5.74 18.59 -8.28
N ALA A 27 6.05 18.58 -6.98
CA ALA A 27 7.25 19.19 -6.43
C ALA A 27 8.53 18.61 -7.03
N ARG A 28 8.61 17.29 -7.22
CA ARG A 28 9.78 16.64 -7.83
C ARG A 28 9.98 17.03 -9.30
N ARG A 29 8.91 17.39 -10.02
CA ARG A 29 8.99 17.78 -11.43
C ARG A 29 9.15 19.27 -11.64
N THR A 30 8.75 20.10 -10.68
CA THR A 30 8.88 21.57 -10.79
C THR A 30 10.15 22.13 -10.14
N ARG A 31 10.74 21.45 -9.14
CA ARG A 31 11.88 21.97 -8.35
C ARG A 31 13.30 21.74 -8.92
N GLY A 32 13.45 21.31 -10.18
CA GLY A 32 14.78 21.20 -10.77
C GLY A 32 15.39 22.60 -10.96
N ALA A 33 16.47 22.95 -10.24
CA ALA A 33 17.15 24.24 -10.31
C ALA A 33 17.67 24.64 -11.72
N PHE A 34 17.70 23.69 -12.66
CA PHE A 34 18.01 23.91 -14.08
C PHE A 34 16.77 23.94 -14.99
N ALA A 35 15.61 23.49 -14.53
CA ALA A 35 14.35 23.49 -15.28
C ALA A 35 13.66 24.86 -15.29
N SER A 36 14.08 25.79 -14.42
CA SER A 36 13.66 27.20 -14.48
C SER A 36 14.44 28.01 -15.54
N LEU A 37 15.64 27.56 -15.93
CA LEU A 37 16.49 28.22 -16.93
C LEU A 37 16.23 27.73 -18.37
N PHE A 38 15.70 26.52 -18.53
CA PHE A 38 15.25 25.98 -19.81
C PHE A 38 13.75 25.70 -19.74
N LEU A 39 12.98 26.35 -20.61
CA LEU A 39 11.51 26.34 -20.83
C LEU A 39 10.78 24.97 -20.90
N ALA A 40 11.34 23.89 -20.39
CA ALA A 40 10.69 22.59 -20.28
C ALA A 40 9.73 22.56 -19.09
N GLN A 41 8.57 23.22 -19.24
CA GLN A 41 7.47 23.07 -18.30
C GLN A 41 7.08 21.58 -18.20
N HIS A 42 7.03 21.07 -16.97
CA HIS A 42 6.51 19.75 -16.66
C HIS A 42 5.07 19.91 -16.19
N GLU A 43 4.14 19.25 -16.86
CA GLU A 43 2.73 19.24 -16.48
C GLU A 43 2.45 17.98 -15.66
N VAL A 44 1.85 18.15 -14.48
CA VAL A 44 1.35 17.03 -13.66
C VAL A 44 -0.15 17.19 -13.52
N GLU A 45 -0.89 16.18 -13.94
CA GLU A 45 -2.34 16.20 -13.96
C GLU A 45 -2.89 15.09 -13.07
N LEU A 46 -3.92 15.42 -12.27
CA LEU A 46 -4.68 14.46 -11.48
C LEU A 46 -5.98 14.13 -12.21
N ILE A 47 -6.25 12.84 -12.39
CA ILE A 47 -7.49 12.32 -12.97
C ILE A 47 -8.16 11.49 -11.88
N ASP A 48 -9.30 11.97 -11.38
CA ASP A 48 -10.18 11.12 -10.58
C ASP A 48 -10.94 10.16 -11.51
N ALA A 49 -10.76 8.87 -11.27
CA ALA A 49 -11.23 7.82 -12.17
C ALA A 49 -12.28 6.91 -11.53
N PHE A 50 -12.75 7.23 -10.32
CA PHE A 50 -13.72 6.39 -9.61
C PHE A 50 -15.02 6.23 -10.38
N ASP A 51 -15.63 7.30 -10.87
CA ASP A 51 -16.89 7.23 -11.63
C ASP A 51 -16.74 6.40 -12.92
N LEU A 52 -15.61 6.54 -13.61
CA LEU A 52 -15.32 5.76 -14.81
C LEU A 52 -15.14 4.27 -14.48
N LEU A 53 -14.48 3.96 -13.36
CA LEU A 53 -14.32 2.59 -12.92
C LEU A 53 -15.65 1.98 -12.48
N ASP A 54 -16.46 2.71 -11.72
CA ASP A 54 -17.78 2.24 -11.28
C ASP A 54 -18.66 1.89 -12.49
N ASP A 55 -18.69 2.75 -13.52
CA ASP A 55 -19.37 2.49 -14.79
C ASP A 55 -18.80 1.27 -15.53
N ASP A 56 -17.47 1.06 -15.52
CA ASP A 56 -16.82 -0.11 -16.15
C ASP A 56 -17.20 -1.41 -15.45
N LEU A 57 -17.21 -1.41 -14.12
CA LEU A 57 -17.52 -2.57 -13.30
C LEU A 57 -18.96 -3.06 -13.47
N ILE A 58 -19.89 -2.15 -13.79
CA ILE A 58 -21.29 -2.50 -14.09
C ILE A 58 -21.58 -2.62 -15.60
N GLY A 59 -20.56 -2.53 -16.45
CA GLY A 59 -20.67 -2.69 -17.91
C GLY A 59 -21.31 -1.52 -18.65
N GLN A 60 -21.37 -0.34 -18.02
CA GLN A 60 -21.91 0.90 -18.60
C GLN A 60 -20.83 1.79 -19.23
N LEU A 61 -19.55 1.56 -18.94
CA LEU A 61 -18.48 2.33 -19.57
C LEU A 61 -18.29 1.89 -21.03
N HIS A 62 -18.58 2.79 -21.96
CA HIS A 62 -18.35 2.56 -23.38
C HIS A 62 -17.02 3.18 -23.83
N TYR A 63 -16.31 2.49 -24.72
CA TYR A 63 -15.05 3.01 -25.28
C TYR A 63 -15.23 4.35 -26.00
N GLY A 64 -16.40 4.58 -26.61
CA GLY A 64 -16.75 5.83 -27.28
C GLY A 64 -17.16 6.96 -26.32
N ASP A 65 -17.24 6.72 -25.02
CA ASP A 65 -17.59 7.74 -24.03
C ASP A 65 -16.60 8.91 -24.08
N HIS A 66 -17.12 10.13 -24.18
CA HIS A 66 -16.32 11.35 -24.25
C HIS A 66 -15.37 11.52 -23.06
N ARG A 67 -15.74 11.05 -21.86
CA ARG A 67 -14.89 11.06 -20.66
C ARG A 67 -13.69 10.12 -20.85
N VAL A 68 -13.93 8.92 -21.38
CA VAL A 68 -12.87 7.95 -21.72
C VAL A 68 -11.94 8.54 -22.79
N GLN A 69 -12.49 9.14 -23.85
CA GLN A 69 -11.69 9.77 -24.90
C GLN A 69 -10.84 10.93 -24.36
N ALA A 70 -11.37 11.75 -23.44
CA ALA A 70 -10.62 12.81 -22.80
C ALA A 70 -9.42 12.27 -22.01
N VAL A 71 -9.61 11.21 -21.22
CA VAL A 71 -8.53 10.56 -20.46
C VAL A 71 -7.49 9.93 -21.40
N ARG A 72 -7.94 9.24 -22.45
CA ARG A 72 -7.05 8.63 -23.46
C ARG A 72 -6.16 9.66 -24.13
N ASN A 73 -6.71 10.82 -24.50
CA ASN A 73 -5.95 11.91 -25.11
C ASN A 73 -4.89 12.47 -24.16
N ARG A 74 -5.19 12.57 -22.86
CA ARG A 74 -4.22 12.98 -21.83
C ARG A 74 -3.11 11.95 -21.66
N ILE A 75 -3.46 10.65 -21.64
CA ILE A 75 -2.53 9.53 -21.49
C ILE A 75 -1.61 9.32 -22.70
N LEU A 76 -2.10 9.54 -23.93
CA LEU A 76 -1.35 9.27 -25.16
C LEU A 76 0.03 9.96 -25.18
N GLY A 77 0.05 11.24 -24.77
CA GLY A 77 1.26 12.06 -24.67
C GLY A 77 2.00 11.95 -23.33
N ALA A 78 1.53 11.12 -22.40
CA ALA A 78 2.12 11.02 -21.07
C ALA A 78 3.51 10.36 -21.13
N LYS A 79 4.48 11.01 -20.49
CA LYS A 79 5.81 10.45 -20.24
C LYS A 79 5.74 9.36 -19.17
N LYS A 80 4.89 9.53 -18.16
CA LYS A 80 4.70 8.55 -17.09
C LYS A 80 3.31 8.65 -16.49
N ILE A 81 2.75 7.50 -16.16
CA ILE A 81 1.46 7.32 -15.50
C ILE A 81 1.72 6.80 -14.09
N TYR A 82 1.08 7.40 -13.10
CA TYR A 82 1.03 6.94 -11.72
C TYR A 82 -0.40 6.46 -11.46
N LEU A 83 -0.61 5.16 -11.35
CA LEU A 83 -1.90 4.57 -11.01
C LEU A 83 -1.93 4.35 -9.50
N ALA A 84 -2.72 5.14 -8.78
CA ALA A 84 -2.80 5.09 -7.32
C ALA A 84 -4.03 4.32 -6.88
N THR A 85 -3.85 3.31 -6.04
CA THR A 85 -4.91 2.54 -5.38
C THR A 85 -4.37 1.96 -4.08
N HIS A 86 -5.21 1.49 -3.17
CA HIS A 86 -4.75 0.84 -1.94
C HIS A 86 -4.60 -0.67 -2.13
N GLY A 87 -3.72 -1.25 -1.34
CA GLY A 87 -3.50 -2.69 -1.23
C GLY A 87 -3.22 -3.06 0.22
N ILE A 88 -3.50 -4.30 0.59
CA ILE A 88 -3.24 -4.84 1.93
C ILE A 88 -2.22 -5.97 1.85
N ALA A 89 -1.42 -6.16 2.90
CA ALA A 89 -0.25 -7.05 2.85
C ALA A 89 -0.59 -8.53 2.57
N THR A 90 -1.82 -8.95 2.85
CA THR A 90 -2.28 -10.34 2.76
C THR A 90 -3.19 -10.62 1.57
N ASP A 91 -3.53 -9.61 0.76
CA ASP A 91 -4.36 -9.74 -0.44
C ASP A 91 -3.53 -9.45 -1.69
N VAL A 92 -3.47 -10.44 -2.58
CA VAL A 92 -2.69 -10.39 -3.81
C VAL A 92 -3.56 -10.38 -5.06
N ASP A 93 -4.87 -10.24 -4.90
CA ASP A 93 -5.86 -10.31 -5.98
C ASP A 93 -6.67 -9.02 -6.12
N ASN A 94 -6.87 -8.28 -5.04
CA ASN A 94 -7.75 -7.10 -5.00
C ASN A 94 -6.98 -5.80 -4.72
N CYS A 95 -7.55 -4.70 -5.21
CA CYS A 95 -7.20 -3.35 -4.79
C CYS A 95 -8.39 -2.67 -4.10
N PHE A 96 -8.12 -1.60 -3.36
CA PHE A 96 -9.08 -0.99 -2.44
C PHE A 96 -9.13 0.54 -2.60
N ALA A 97 -10.26 1.12 -2.22
CA ALA A 97 -10.46 2.57 -2.12
C ALA A 97 -10.21 3.11 -0.70
N SER A 98 -9.60 2.29 0.17
CA SER A 98 -9.24 2.66 1.54
C SER A 98 -7.96 1.92 1.95
N ALA A 99 -7.06 2.63 2.63
CA ALA A 99 -5.82 2.07 3.15
C ALA A 99 -6.06 0.98 4.22
N ALA A 100 -7.18 1.05 4.93
CA ALA A 100 -7.57 0.04 5.92
C ALA A 100 -8.16 -1.23 5.28
N GLY A 101 -8.26 -1.29 3.94
CA GLY A 101 -8.99 -2.32 3.24
C GLY A 101 -10.50 -2.12 3.32
N GLY A 102 -11.25 -3.22 3.39
CA GLY A 102 -12.72 -3.25 3.39
C GLY A 102 -13.26 -4.01 2.19
N LEU A 103 -14.36 -3.53 1.61
CA LEU A 103 -14.85 -4.06 0.35
C LEU A 103 -13.82 -3.78 -0.75
N ALA A 104 -13.44 -4.82 -1.49
CA ALA A 104 -12.56 -4.69 -2.64
C ALA A 104 -13.18 -3.71 -3.65
N LEU A 105 -12.35 -2.79 -4.17
CA LEU A 105 -12.74 -1.90 -5.25
C LEU A 105 -12.90 -2.70 -6.54
N CYS A 106 -11.87 -3.46 -6.89
CA CYS A 106 -11.89 -4.42 -7.99
C CYS A 106 -10.68 -5.37 -7.88
N ASN A 107 -10.70 -6.47 -8.64
CA ASN A 107 -9.55 -7.35 -8.75
C ASN A 107 -8.56 -6.89 -9.85
N TYR A 108 -7.37 -7.50 -9.88
CA TYR A 108 -6.31 -7.18 -10.85
C TYR A 108 -6.77 -7.26 -12.31
N ARG A 109 -7.70 -8.16 -12.65
CA ARG A 109 -8.16 -8.37 -14.02
C ARG A 109 -9.11 -7.26 -14.44
N GLN A 110 -10.04 -6.88 -13.56
CA GLN A 110 -10.94 -5.74 -13.76
C GLN A 110 -10.14 -4.45 -13.91
N LEU A 111 -9.17 -4.21 -13.00
CA LEU A 111 -8.30 -3.03 -13.10
C LEU A 111 -7.48 -3.00 -14.40
N ALA A 112 -7.00 -4.16 -14.85
CA ALA A 112 -6.27 -4.26 -16.12
C ALA A 112 -7.18 -3.96 -17.32
N SER A 113 -8.42 -4.47 -17.33
CA SER A 113 -9.42 -4.18 -18.36
C SER A 113 -9.71 -2.67 -18.44
N PHE A 114 -10.01 -2.07 -17.29
CA PHE A 114 -10.22 -0.64 -17.16
C PHE A 114 -9.03 0.18 -17.70
N MET A 115 -7.81 -0.17 -17.27
CA MET A 115 -6.61 0.51 -17.75
C MET A 115 -6.37 0.32 -19.25
N MET A 116 -6.74 -0.80 -19.85
CA MET A 116 -6.67 -0.99 -21.30
C MET A 116 -7.66 -0.10 -22.07
N ALA A 117 -8.82 0.21 -21.49
CA ALA A 117 -9.76 1.17 -22.04
C ALA A 117 -9.18 2.60 -22.02
N LEU A 118 -8.52 2.98 -20.92
CA LEU A 118 -7.91 4.30 -20.76
C LEU A 118 -6.58 4.48 -21.52
N MET A 119 -5.81 3.42 -21.73
CA MET A 119 -4.51 3.48 -22.39
C MET A 119 -4.65 3.20 -23.90
N PRO A 120 -4.51 4.19 -24.79
CA PRO A 120 -4.46 3.94 -26.23
C PRO A 120 -3.24 3.11 -26.62
N THR A 121 -3.33 2.39 -27.74
CA THR A 121 -2.15 1.77 -28.36
C THR A 121 -1.21 2.87 -28.86
N ARG A 122 0.10 2.71 -28.63
CA ARG A 122 1.14 3.59 -29.19
C ARG A 122 2.44 2.81 -29.41
N ASP A 123 3.31 3.35 -30.26
CA ASP A 123 4.57 2.68 -30.60
C ASP A 123 5.61 2.70 -29.48
N THR A 124 5.53 3.70 -28.61
CA THR A 124 6.46 3.90 -27.50
C THR A 124 5.99 3.24 -26.21
N THR A 125 6.92 2.78 -25.39
CA THR A 125 6.62 2.14 -24.11
C THR A 125 5.99 3.14 -23.13
N TYR A 126 4.92 2.74 -22.44
CA TYR A 126 4.40 3.46 -21.27
C TYR A 126 5.26 3.15 -20.05
N ASP A 127 5.73 4.19 -19.36
CA ASP A 127 6.20 4.05 -17.98
C ASP A 127 5.01 4.14 -17.02
N LEU A 128 4.65 3.01 -16.41
CA LEU A 128 3.58 2.91 -15.42
C LEU A 128 4.17 2.71 -14.02
N ALA A 129 3.79 3.54 -13.06
CA ALA A 129 4.00 3.27 -11.65
C ALA A 129 2.67 2.82 -11.05
N LEU A 130 2.59 1.54 -10.68
CA LEU A 130 1.52 1.06 -9.80
C LEU A 130 1.89 1.52 -8.39
N VAL A 131 1.20 2.57 -7.93
CA VAL A 131 1.34 3.14 -6.60
C VAL A 131 0.29 2.48 -5.71
N MET A 132 0.63 1.29 -5.23
CA MET A 132 -0.21 0.45 -4.39
C MET A 132 0.66 -0.16 -3.30
N CYS A 133 0.25 -0.02 -2.03
CA CYS A 133 0.88 -0.71 -0.91
C CYS A 133 0.88 -2.21 -1.17
N TYR A 134 2.02 -2.87 -0.94
CA TYR A 134 2.18 -4.31 -1.09
C TYR A 134 1.88 -4.88 -2.49
N GLY A 135 1.69 -4.05 -3.53
CA GLY A 135 1.26 -4.52 -4.85
C GLY A 135 2.23 -5.53 -5.51
N ALA A 136 3.52 -5.48 -5.19
CA ALA A 136 4.52 -6.45 -5.68
C ALA A 136 4.79 -7.62 -4.72
N ARG A 137 4.16 -7.62 -3.53
CA ARG A 137 4.32 -8.68 -2.54
C ARG A 137 3.70 -9.97 -3.06
N THR A 138 4.36 -11.10 -2.79
CA THR A 138 3.84 -12.41 -3.16
C THR A 138 2.90 -12.95 -2.08
N GLN A 139 2.18 -14.03 -2.40
CA GLN A 139 1.28 -14.69 -1.48
C GLN A 139 2.01 -15.28 -0.27
N THR A 140 3.25 -15.75 -0.46
CA THR A 140 4.14 -16.12 0.66
C THR A 140 4.75 -14.85 1.26
N TYR A 141 4.03 -14.22 2.18
CA TYR A 141 4.36 -12.89 2.69
C TYR A 141 5.20 -12.87 3.99
N ARG A 142 5.47 -14.02 4.61
CA ARG A 142 6.31 -14.10 5.84
C ARG A 142 7.78 -14.23 5.48
N THR A 143 8.63 -13.43 6.12
CA THR A 143 10.08 -13.40 5.90
C THR A 143 10.75 -14.71 6.30
N THR A 144 10.18 -15.43 7.28
CA THR A 144 10.61 -16.77 7.67
C THR A 144 10.41 -17.81 6.57
N GLN A 145 9.57 -17.53 5.58
CA GLN A 145 9.25 -18.41 4.46
C GLN A 145 9.84 -17.92 3.14
N LEU A 146 9.87 -16.60 2.92
CA LEU A 146 10.38 -15.98 1.70
C LEU A 146 10.94 -14.58 1.98
N ASP A 147 12.21 -14.38 1.62
CA ASP A 147 12.83 -13.05 1.60
C ASP A 147 12.41 -12.28 0.33
N GLN A 148 11.53 -11.30 0.51
CA GLN A 148 11.01 -10.43 -0.56
C GLN A 148 12.07 -9.46 -1.12
N GLN A 149 13.21 -9.25 -0.43
CA GLN A 149 14.33 -8.47 -0.95
C GLN A 149 15.36 -9.33 -1.71
N GLY A 150 15.36 -10.63 -1.43
CA GLY A 150 16.25 -11.62 -2.03
C GLY A 150 15.76 -12.20 -3.35
N MET A 151 16.23 -13.41 -3.65
CA MET A 151 15.79 -14.16 -4.83
C MET A 151 14.38 -14.74 -4.59
N VAL A 152 13.44 -14.36 -5.44
CA VAL A 152 12.04 -14.81 -5.35
C VAL A 152 11.75 -15.81 -6.47
N PRO A 153 11.30 -17.04 -6.15
CA PRO A 153 10.94 -18.03 -7.16
C PRO A 153 9.87 -17.50 -8.13
N VAL A 154 9.94 -17.92 -9.40
CA VAL A 154 9.00 -17.44 -10.43
C VAL A 154 7.54 -17.78 -10.11
N GLN A 155 7.30 -18.93 -9.46
CA GLN A 155 5.96 -19.33 -9.03
C GLN A 155 5.40 -18.34 -8.00
N GLU A 156 6.25 -17.86 -7.08
CA GLU A 156 5.89 -16.84 -6.09
C GLU A 156 5.67 -15.47 -6.75
N LEU A 157 6.55 -15.05 -7.66
CA LEU A 157 6.38 -13.79 -8.39
C LEU A 157 5.00 -13.69 -9.07
N ARG A 158 4.53 -14.81 -9.63
CA ARG A 158 3.24 -14.92 -10.32
C ARG A 158 2.03 -14.70 -9.42
N THR A 159 2.19 -14.87 -8.11
CA THR A 159 1.12 -14.67 -7.15
C THR A 159 0.90 -13.20 -6.82
N SER A 160 1.87 -12.31 -7.05
CA SER A 160 1.71 -10.88 -6.73
C SER A 160 0.65 -10.19 -7.60
N PHE A 161 -0.10 -9.25 -7.01
CA PHE A 161 -1.07 -8.43 -7.73
C PHE A 161 -0.43 -7.76 -8.96
N ALA A 162 0.74 -7.14 -8.77
CA ALA A 162 1.46 -6.42 -9.82
C ALA A 162 1.87 -7.34 -10.97
N TYR A 163 2.30 -8.58 -10.72
CA TYR A 163 2.60 -9.51 -11.80
C TYR A 163 1.34 -9.82 -12.62
N LYS A 164 0.25 -10.18 -11.95
CA LYS A 164 -1.01 -10.56 -12.61
C LYS A 164 -1.55 -9.39 -13.43
N PHE A 165 -1.62 -8.20 -12.83
CA PHE A 165 -2.02 -6.95 -13.50
C PHE A 165 -1.12 -6.60 -14.69
N PHE A 166 0.21 -6.64 -14.52
CA PHE A 166 1.16 -6.39 -15.61
C PHE A 166 0.97 -7.37 -16.77
N ARG A 167 0.72 -8.64 -16.46
CA ARG A 167 0.55 -9.68 -17.47
C ARG A 167 -0.66 -9.40 -18.35
N GLU A 168 -1.78 -9.00 -17.76
CA GLU A 168 -2.98 -8.67 -18.52
C GLU A 168 -2.75 -7.49 -19.47
N ILE A 169 -2.12 -6.40 -19.00
CA ILE A 169 -1.90 -5.20 -19.83
C ILE A 169 -0.81 -5.39 -20.88
N SER A 170 0.32 -6.00 -20.52
CA SER A 170 1.51 -6.09 -21.38
C SER A 170 1.33 -6.99 -22.60
N ARG A 171 0.24 -7.76 -22.66
CA ARG A 171 -0.22 -8.49 -23.86
C ARG A 171 -0.72 -7.56 -24.96
N HIS A 172 -1.27 -6.41 -24.59
CA HIS A 172 -1.94 -5.49 -25.51
C HIS A 172 -1.28 -4.11 -25.60
N ARG A 173 -0.41 -3.76 -24.65
CA ARG A 173 0.28 -2.47 -24.58
C ARG A 173 1.77 -2.67 -24.31
N LYS A 174 2.61 -1.84 -24.94
CA LYS A 174 4.04 -1.75 -24.60
C LYS A 174 4.17 -1.02 -23.26
N ILE A 175 4.44 -1.75 -22.18
CA ILE A 175 4.54 -1.16 -20.85
C ILE A 175 5.82 -1.58 -20.12
N ARG A 176 6.35 -0.64 -19.34
CA ARG A 176 7.35 -0.85 -18.30
C ARG A 176 6.71 -0.41 -16.99
N MET A 177 6.59 -1.33 -16.04
CA MET A 177 5.87 -1.07 -14.79
C MET A 177 6.78 -1.13 -13.57
N THR A 178 6.49 -0.34 -12.54
CA THR A 178 7.09 -0.51 -11.22
C THR A 178 6.02 -0.65 -10.15
N ALA A 179 6.23 -1.54 -9.18
CA ALA A 179 5.39 -1.74 -7.99
C ALA A 179 6.26 -1.86 -6.72
N ARG A 180 5.66 -2.03 -5.54
CA ARG A 180 6.36 -2.09 -4.24
C ARG A 180 5.95 -3.29 -3.38
N THR A 181 6.88 -3.83 -2.60
CA THR A 181 6.65 -5.00 -1.73
C THR A 181 6.07 -4.66 -0.36
N GLY A 182 6.24 -3.40 0.10
CA GLY A 182 5.72 -2.87 1.38
C GLY A 182 4.73 -1.72 1.20
N ALA A 183 4.27 -1.12 2.31
CA ALA A 183 3.50 0.12 2.28
C ALA A 183 4.30 1.27 1.66
N VAL A 184 3.65 2.12 0.87
CA VAL A 184 4.32 3.18 0.10
C VAL A 184 3.99 4.54 0.68
N GLY A 185 5.03 5.31 1.03
CA GLY A 185 4.93 6.71 1.42
C GLY A 185 5.40 7.65 0.32
N PHE A 186 4.88 8.88 0.30
CA PHE A 186 5.37 9.98 -0.52
C PHE A 186 5.51 11.23 0.34
N ASP A 187 6.71 11.79 0.32
CA ASP A 187 6.97 13.12 0.83
C ASP A 187 6.36 14.15 -0.14
N SER A 188 5.36 14.90 0.34
CA SER A 188 4.63 15.91 -0.43
C SER A 188 5.50 17.10 -0.86
N THR A 189 6.62 17.32 -0.16
CA THR A 189 7.55 18.42 -0.39
C THR A 189 8.66 18.02 -1.35
N THR A 190 9.27 16.85 -1.18
CA THR A 190 10.42 16.42 -1.99
C THR A 190 10.05 15.48 -3.14
N GLY A 191 8.86 14.87 -3.09
CA GLY A 191 8.45 13.79 -4.00
C GLY A 191 9.30 12.52 -3.86
N ARG A 192 9.98 12.38 -2.73
CA ARG A 192 10.70 11.16 -2.35
C ARG A 192 9.66 10.12 -1.95
N SER A 193 9.74 8.95 -2.59
CA SER A 193 8.93 7.79 -2.24
C SER A 193 9.70 6.96 -1.23
N THR A 194 9.02 6.48 -0.19
CA THR A 194 9.52 5.53 0.80
C THR A 194 8.71 4.25 0.78
N VAL A 195 9.29 3.16 1.28
CA VAL A 195 8.70 1.83 1.30
C VAL A 195 8.97 1.21 2.66
N GLU A 196 7.92 0.69 3.29
CA GLU A 196 8.00 -0.06 4.54
C GLU A 196 8.95 -1.27 4.41
N GLN A 197 9.74 -1.52 5.46
CA GLN A 197 10.68 -2.64 5.52
C GLN A 197 9.98 -3.94 5.91
N GLU A 198 10.48 -5.08 5.46
CA GLU A 198 9.82 -6.39 5.70
C GLU A 198 9.54 -6.67 7.20
N ILE A 199 10.44 -6.29 8.10
CA ILE A 199 10.25 -6.43 9.56
C ILE A 199 9.05 -5.61 10.07
N ALA A 200 8.88 -4.39 9.56
CA ALA A 200 7.73 -3.55 9.90
C ALA A 200 6.43 -4.12 9.30
N VAL A 201 6.50 -4.70 8.09
CA VAL A 201 5.34 -5.39 7.48
C VAL A 201 4.87 -6.54 8.38
N GLU A 202 5.78 -7.39 8.87
CA GLU A 202 5.42 -8.50 9.75
C GLU A 202 4.81 -8.03 11.07
N ALA A 203 5.39 -7.02 11.70
CA ALA A 203 4.82 -6.43 12.91
C ALA A 203 3.43 -5.82 12.67
N SER A 204 3.21 -5.20 11.50
CA SER A 204 1.89 -4.70 11.08
C SER A 204 0.87 -5.84 10.97
N ILE A 205 1.23 -6.94 10.31
CA ILE A 205 0.36 -8.12 10.17
C ILE A 205 0.08 -8.77 11.53
N ASP A 206 1.10 -8.96 12.37
CA ASP A 206 0.94 -9.61 13.68
C ASP A 206 0.09 -8.78 14.63
N LYS A 207 0.22 -7.45 14.57
CA LYS A 207 -0.69 -6.52 15.26
C LYS A 207 -2.13 -6.71 14.78
N GLU A 208 -2.38 -6.83 13.47
CA GLU A 208 -3.74 -7.09 12.96
C GLU A 208 -4.27 -8.45 13.40
N VAL A 209 -3.44 -9.49 13.41
CA VAL A 209 -3.81 -10.83 13.90
C VAL A 209 -4.17 -10.77 15.38
N LEU A 210 -3.34 -10.12 16.21
CA LEU A 210 -3.62 -9.89 17.63
C LEU A 210 -4.99 -9.24 17.81
N LEU A 211 -5.25 -8.13 17.11
CA LEU A 211 -6.51 -7.38 17.24
C LEU A 211 -7.75 -8.15 16.79
N ARG A 212 -7.59 -9.23 16.03
CA ARG A 212 -8.67 -10.14 15.60
C ARG A 212 -8.84 -11.36 16.49
N GLN A 213 -7.99 -11.55 17.50
CA GLN A 213 -8.12 -12.70 18.40
C GLN A 213 -9.46 -12.63 19.18
N PRO A 214 -10.16 -13.76 19.36
CA PRO A 214 -11.50 -13.78 19.95
C PRO A 214 -11.58 -13.18 21.37
N ASN A 215 -10.49 -13.23 22.13
CA ASN A 215 -10.40 -12.72 23.51
C ASN A 215 -10.12 -11.21 23.59
N VAL A 216 -9.63 -10.57 22.52
CA VAL A 216 -9.22 -9.15 22.60
C VAL A 216 -10.41 -8.20 22.76
N ILE A 217 -11.47 -8.40 21.98
CA ILE A 217 -12.68 -7.57 22.10
C ILE A 217 -13.35 -7.75 23.47
N PRO A 218 -13.62 -8.99 23.95
CA PRO A 218 -14.17 -9.21 25.29
C PRO A 218 -13.31 -8.61 26.40
N ALA A 219 -11.98 -8.81 26.39
CA ALA A 219 -11.09 -8.25 27.42
C ALA A 219 -11.11 -6.72 27.43
N THR A 220 -11.07 -6.10 26.24
CA THR A 220 -11.16 -4.63 26.10
C THR A 220 -12.50 -4.09 26.59
N GLN A 221 -13.60 -4.80 26.31
CA GLN A 221 -14.94 -4.42 26.78
C GLN A 221 -15.08 -4.60 28.29
N ALA A 222 -14.58 -5.71 28.85
CA ALA A 222 -14.58 -5.98 30.27
C ALA A 222 -13.80 -4.92 31.05
N TYR A 223 -12.59 -4.56 30.58
CA TYR A 223 -11.81 -3.48 31.16
C TYR A 223 -12.57 -2.15 31.13
N ARG A 224 -13.17 -1.80 29.99
CA ARG A 224 -13.96 -0.56 29.86
C ARG A 224 -15.18 -0.55 30.80
N GLN A 225 -15.86 -1.69 30.96
CA GLN A 225 -16.97 -1.81 31.89
C GLN A 225 -16.51 -1.66 33.35
N ALA A 226 -15.39 -2.29 33.73
CA ALA A 226 -14.79 -2.15 35.06
C ALA A 226 -14.38 -0.68 35.32
N GLU A 227 -13.79 0.00 34.35
CA GLU A 227 -13.42 1.41 34.46
C GLU A 227 -14.65 2.31 34.67
N ILE A 228 -15.76 2.05 33.95
CA ILE A 228 -17.03 2.78 34.14
C ILE A 228 -17.64 2.49 35.51
N GLN A 229 -17.61 1.24 35.97
CA GLN A 229 -18.11 0.88 37.30
C GLN A 229 -17.30 1.58 38.40
N ALA A 230 -15.97 1.61 38.28
CA ALA A 230 -15.10 2.33 39.20
C ALA A 230 -15.39 3.84 39.19
N ALA A 231 -15.60 4.44 38.01
CA ALA A 231 -15.98 5.86 37.89
C ALA A 231 -17.33 6.17 38.56
N ASN A 232 -18.31 5.27 38.45
CA ASN A 232 -19.61 5.41 39.12
C ASN A 232 -19.53 5.23 40.64
N GLY A 233 -18.48 4.59 41.15
CA GLY A 233 -18.21 4.44 42.59
C GLY A 233 -17.68 5.70 43.27
N GLY A 234 -17.33 6.74 42.50
CA GLY A 234 -16.74 7.99 42.98
C GLY A 234 -15.23 8.08 42.72
N ASN A 235 -14.66 9.26 43.00
CA ASN A 235 -13.27 9.57 42.66
C ASN A 235 -12.27 8.60 43.31
N ASP A 236 -12.45 8.25 44.59
CA ASP A 236 -11.52 7.37 45.30
C ASP A 236 -11.48 5.96 44.69
N THR A 237 -12.63 5.42 44.27
CA THR A 237 -12.71 4.12 43.61
C THR A 237 -12.09 4.15 42.21
N TYR A 238 -12.33 5.22 41.46
CA TYR A 238 -11.70 5.41 40.15
C TYR A 238 -10.18 5.53 40.27
N ASP A 239 -9.68 6.32 41.22
CA ASP A 239 -8.25 6.51 41.45
C ASP A 239 -7.58 5.18 41.87
N ALA A 240 -8.23 4.39 42.72
CA ALA A 240 -7.77 3.05 43.09
C ALA A 240 -7.68 2.12 41.87
N PHE A 241 -8.72 2.08 41.02
CA PHE A 241 -8.71 1.31 39.77
C PHE A 241 -7.57 1.75 38.84
N ARG A 242 -7.36 3.06 38.70
CA ARG A 242 -6.27 3.62 37.86
C ARG A 242 -4.90 3.26 38.42
N GLN A 243 -4.70 3.34 39.73
CA GLN A 243 -3.44 2.93 40.36
C GLN A 243 -3.17 1.44 40.16
N LEU A 244 -4.19 0.59 40.32
CA LEU A 244 -4.09 -0.84 40.08
C LEU A 244 -3.74 -1.14 38.61
N SER A 245 -4.40 -0.48 37.67
CA SER A 245 -4.07 -0.59 36.24
C SER A 245 -2.64 -0.12 35.92
N GLN A 246 -2.15 0.93 36.59
CA GLN A 246 -0.76 1.36 36.43
C GLN A 246 0.22 0.36 37.03
N ALA A 247 -0.13 -0.32 38.12
CA ALA A 247 0.70 -1.36 38.71
C ALA A 247 0.88 -2.56 37.76
N PHE A 248 -0.18 -3.03 37.09
CA PHE A 248 -0.08 -4.07 36.06
C PHE A 248 0.64 -3.62 34.79
N LYS A 249 0.56 -2.32 34.46
CA LYS A 249 1.36 -1.74 33.38
C LYS A 249 2.86 -1.72 33.72
N ALA A 250 3.20 -1.38 34.96
CA ALA A 250 4.58 -1.25 35.43
C ALA A 250 5.26 -2.59 35.71
N ASP A 251 4.52 -3.60 36.18
CA ASP A 251 5.01 -4.96 36.42
C ASP A 251 4.23 -6.00 35.60
N PRO A 252 4.75 -6.37 34.40
CA PRO A 252 4.21 -7.41 33.54
C PRO A 252 4.01 -8.79 34.18
N ASN A 253 4.74 -9.10 35.26
CA ASN A 253 4.73 -10.41 35.91
C ASN A 253 3.84 -10.44 37.15
N ARG A 254 3.18 -9.31 37.48
CA ARG A 254 2.22 -9.24 38.58
C ARG A 254 1.09 -10.24 38.33
N VAL A 255 0.81 -11.07 39.33
CA VAL A 255 -0.24 -12.09 39.28
C VAL A 255 -1.54 -11.48 39.81
N ALA A 256 -2.63 -11.58 39.06
CA ALA A 256 -3.96 -11.21 39.53
C ALA A 256 -4.41 -12.07 40.71
N GLY A 257 -4.84 -11.42 41.79
CA GLY A 257 -5.39 -12.08 42.98
C GLY A 257 -6.91 -12.23 42.96
N ASN A 258 -7.62 -11.54 42.06
CA ASN A 258 -9.08 -11.56 41.96
C ASN A 258 -9.56 -11.29 40.52
N ALA A 259 -10.89 -11.32 40.31
CA ALA A 259 -11.48 -11.16 38.99
C ALA A 259 -11.31 -9.77 38.37
N GLU A 260 -11.34 -8.70 39.17
CA GLU A 260 -11.10 -7.33 38.70
C GLU A 260 -9.64 -7.17 38.25
N GLU A 261 -8.71 -7.67 39.06
CA GLU A 261 -7.29 -7.72 38.71
C GLU A 261 -7.03 -8.53 37.44
N GLN A 262 -7.74 -9.64 37.24
CA GLN A 262 -7.62 -10.45 36.01
C GLN A 262 -8.05 -9.66 34.76
N VAL A 263 -9.17 -8.91 34.85
CA VAL A 263 -9.65 -8.05 33.75
C VAL A 263 -8.62 -6.98 33.40
N ILE A 264 -7.99 -6.37 34.42
CA ILE A 264 -6.93 -5.39 34.23
C ILE A 264 -5.69 -6.03 33.61
N GLN A 265 -5.25 -7.19 34.13
CA GLN A 265 -4.10 -7.92 33.62
C GLN A 265 -4.27 -8.29 32.14
N ASP A 266 -5.40 -8.90 31.76
CA ASP A 266 -5.70 -9.30 30.39
C ASP A 266 -5.63 -8.10 29.42
N TYR A 267 -6.20 -6.97 29.82
CA TYR A 267 -6.15 -5.75 29.02
C TYR A 267 -4.72 -5.20 28.90
N GLN A 268 -3.96 -5.13 30.00
CA GLN A 268 -2.59 -4.64 29.97
C GLN A 268 -1.67 -5.55 29.16
N ASP A 269 -1.87 -6.86 29.18
CA ASP A 269 -1.13 -7.81 28.34
C ASP A 269 -1.39 -7.57 26.85
N ILE A 270 -2.64 -7.32 26.45
CA ILE A 270 -3.00 -6.96 25.07
C ILE A 270 -2.34 -5.65 24.66
N ILE A 271 -2.42 -4.62 25.50
CA ILE A 271 -1.80 -3.31 25.22
C ILE A 271 -0.28 -3.45 25.08
N ARG A 272 0.37 -4.22 25.96
CA ARG A 272 1.81 -4.47 25.91
C ARG A 272 2.22 -5.15 24.62
N GLN A 273 1.52 -6.22 24.20
CA GLN A 273 1.80 -6.89 22.93
C GLN A 273 1.59 -5.94 21.73
N LYS A 274 0.53 -5.14 21.76
CA LYS A 274 0.30 -4.12 20.73
C LYS A 274 1.43 -3.08 20.68
N GLU A 275 1.88 -2.59 21.83
CA GLU A 275 2.98 -1.62 21.94
C GLU A 275 4.32 -2.21 21.45
N GLN A 276 4.57 -3.51 21.68
CA GLN A 276 5.75 -4.20 21.14
C GLN A 276 5.77 -4.18 19.61
N TYR A 277 4.64 -4.46 18.95
CA TYR A 277 4.57 -4.38 17.49
C TYR A 277 4.74 -2.94 16.98
N ILE A 278 4.16 -1.94 17.67
CA ILE A 278 4.36 -0.51 17.37
C ILE A 278 5.83 -0.13 17.47
N ALA A 279 6.52 -0.53 18.53
CA ALA A 279 7.94 -0.26 18.70
C ALA A 279 8.80 -0.88 17.57
N ILE A 280 8.45 -2.08 17.10
CA ILE A 280 9.12 -2.70 15.94
C ILE A 280 8.88 -1.89 14.66
N MET A 281 7.65 -1.45 14.40
CA MET A 281 7.34 -0.60 13.24
C MET A 281 8.11 0.73 13.29
N ASP A 282 8.12 1.39 14.45
CA ASP A 282 8.79 2.69 14.64
C ASP A 282 10.33 2.57 14.53
N ALA A 283 10.92 1.47 15.01
CA ALA A 283 12.34 1.19 14.86
C ALA A 283 12.73 0.91 13.39
N ASN A 284 11.78 0.48 12.56
CA ASN A 284 12.02 0.04 11.18
C ASN A 284 11.37 0.99 10.15
N MET A 285 11.68 2.28 10.28
CA MET A 285 11.14 3.36 9.45
C MET A 285 11.23 3.09 7.93
N PRO A 286 10.24 3.55 7.13
CA PRO A 286 10.23 3.38 5.68
C PRO A 286 11.47 3.94 4.97
N GLN A 287 11.95 3.23 3.93
CA GLN A 287 13.18 3.57 3.19
C GLN A 287 12.92 3.95 1.72
N ALA A 288 13.71 4.87 1.16
CA ALA A 288 13.47 5.39 -0.19
C ALA A 288 13.99 4.54 -1.36
N LYS A 289 14.93 3.64 -1.08
CA LYS A 289 15.52 2.71 -2.04
C LYS A 289 15.35 1.29 -1.52
N TYR A 290 14.11 0.85 -1.47
CA TYR A 290 13.75 -0.45 -0.91
C TYR A 290 12.56 -1.06 -1.67
N GLY A 291 12.46 -2.39 -1.70
CA GLY A 291 11.25 -3.11 -2.09
C GLY A 291 10.64 -2.70 -3.42
N LYS A 292 11.46 -2.41 -4.44
CA LYS A 292 10.99 -1.92 -5.74
C LYS A 292 11.17 -2.96 -6.83
N ILE A 293 10.06 -3.48 -7.31
CA ILE A 293 10.06 -4.40 -8.45
C ILE A 293 9.81 -3.65 -9.75
N VAL A 294 10.56 -3.99 -10.79
CA VAL A 294 10.45 -3.45 -12.15
C VAL A 294 10.10 -4.59 -13.10
N TYR A 295 9.03 -4.41 -13.86
CA TYR A 295 8.55 -5.34 -14.88
C TYR A 295 8.75 -4.70 -16.25
N THR A 296 9.39 -5.43 -17.15
CA THR A 296 9.62 -5.01 -18.55
C THR A 296 9.33 -6.16 -19.48
N ARG A 297 8.61 -5.89 -20.58
CA ARG A 297 8.38 -6.87 -21.64
C ARG A 297 8.90 -6.34 -22.97
N THR A 298 9.85 -7.06 -23.56
CA THR A 298 10.46 -6.70 -24.85
C THR A 298 10.57 -7.96 -25.70
N GLY A 299 10.04 -7.93 -26.94
CA GLY A 299 10.15 -9.06 -27.86
C GLY A 299 9.57 -10.38 -27.31
N GLY A 300 8.50 -10.31 -26.52
CA GLY A 300 7.90 -11.49 -25.87
C GLY A 300 8.58 -11.93 -24.56
N THR A 301 9.80 -11.46 -24.30
CA THR A 301 10.56 -11.76 -23.08
C THR A 301 10.14 -10.83 -21.95
N LEU A 302 9.74 -11.43 -20.82
CA LEU A 302 9.52 -10.75 -19.55
C LEU A 302 10.83 -10.71 -18.75
N ARG A 303 11.20 -9.53 -18.28
CA ARG A 303 12.27 -9.30 -17.31
C ARG A 303 11.68 -8.68 -16.05
N ILE A 304 11.94 -9.30 -14.90
CA ILE A 304 11.54 -8.83 -13.56
C ILE A 304 12.80 -8.61 -12.73
N VAL A 305 12.88 -7.44 -12.12
CA VAL A 305 14.06 -6.99 -11.39
C VAL A 305 13.64 -6.40 -10.05
N ASN A 306 14.29 -6.82 -8.96
CA ASN A 306 14.31 -6.02 -7.73
C ASN A 306 15.38 -4.93 -7.88
N LYS A 307 14.94 -3.69 -8.02
CA LYS A 307 15.82 -2.55 -8.29
C LYS A 307 16.68 -2.15 -7.09
N TYR A 308 16.21 -2.49 -5.88
CA TYR A 308 16.87 -2.13 -4.64
C TYR A 308 16.94 -3.35 -3.73
N ALA A 309 17.43 -4.47 -4.26
CA ALA A 309 17.77 -5.65 -3.47
C ALA A 309 18.89 -5.30 -2.47
N HIS A 310 19.34 -6.29 -1.68
CA HIS A 310 20.33 -6.10 -0.62
C HIS A 310 21.45 -5.10 -0.98
N ASN A 311 21.71 -4.15 -0.07
CA ASN A 311 22.68 -3.06 -0.23
C ASN A 311 22.37 -2.06 -1.36
N GLY A 312 21.13 -2.01 -1.85
CA GLY A 312 20.66 -1.08 -2.88
C GLY A 312 21.05 -1.49 -4.32
N GLY A 313 21.51 -2.72 -4.51
CA GLY A 313 21.85 -3.29 -5.81
C GLY A 313 20.63 -3.70 -6.64
N GLU A 314 20.86 -3.92 -7.93
CA GLU A 314 19.86 -4.51 -8.82
C GLU A 314 19.99 -6.04 -8.80
N LEU A 315 18.89 -6.75 -8.56
CA LEU A 315 18.81 -8.21 -8.62
C LEU A 315 17.82 -8.63 -9.72
N LEU A 316 18.30 -9.43 -10.67
CA LEU A 316 17.45 -10.07 -11.67
C LEU A 316 16.69 -11.23 -11.02
N LEU A 317 15.37 -11.12 -10.95
CA LEU A 317 14.50 -12.17 -10.37
C LEU A 317 14.01 -13.15 -11.44
N TYR A 318 13.79 -12.65 -12.66
CA TYR A 318 13.31 -13.48 -13.76
C TYR A 318 13.66 -12.87 -15.11
N GLN A 319 14.07 -13.72 -16.06
CA GLN A 319 14.17 -13.39 -17.47
C GLN A 319 13.76 -14.59 -18.31
N GLY A 320 12.70 -14.47 -19.08
CA GLY A 320 12.21 -15.57 -19.90
C GLY A 320 10.93 -15.25 -20.65
N LEU A 321 10.40 -16.24 -21.37
CA LEU A 321 9.13 -16.09 -22.06
C LEU A 321 8.00 -15.88 -21.05
N MET A 322 7.17 -14.90 -21.37
CA MET A 322 5.97 -14.63 -20.61
C MET A 322 4.92 -15.71 -20.93
N THR A 323 4.93 -16.78 -20.14
CA THR A 323 3.90 -17.84 -20.14
C THR A 323 2.70 -17.44 -19.29
#